data_AF-A0A7T8HKG1-F1
#
_entry.id   AF-A0A7T8HKG1-F1
#
_cell.length_a   1.000
_cell.length_b   1.000
_cell.length_c   1.000
_cell.angle_alpha   90.00
_cell.angle_beta   90.00
_cell.angle_gamma   90.00
#
_symmetry.space_group_name_H-M   'P 1'
#
loop_
_entity.id
_entity.type
_entity.pdbx_description
1 polymer ?
#
loop_
_entity_poly.entity_id
_entity_poly.type
_entity_poly.pdbx_seq_one_letter_code
_entity_poly.pdbx_strand_id
1 'polypeptide(L)' 'EVRELEVLCKQLYESQESSLRSAAEKALVNFQNSPDSLNKCQMLLDHSDSPYSQLLATTTLTKLISRTVQVLSLQQKIDI' A
#
# COMPACT_ATOMS: atom_id res chain seq x y z
N GLU A 1 10.71 8.48 -3.05
CA GLU A 1 10.06 7.16 -2.95
C GLU A 1 8.66 7.21 -2.31
N VAL A 2 8.45 7.62 -1.05
CA VAL A 2 7.08 7.74 -0.47
C VAL A 2 6.19 8.79 -1.17
N ARG A 3 6.81 9.85 -1.70
CA ARG A 3 6.14 10.89 -2.49
C ARG A 3 5.51 10.36 -3.78
N GLU A 4 6.12 9.33 -4.39
CA GLU A 4 5.58 8.73 -5.61
C GLU A 4 4.31 7.94 -5.32
N LEU A 5 4.25 7.24 -4.18
CA LEU A 5 3.03 6.58 -3.72
C LEU A 5 1.92 7.58 -3.40
N GLU A 6 2.24 8.71 -2.78
CA GLU A 6 1.28 9.80 -2.59
C GLU A 6 0.71 10.30 -3.91
N VAL A 7 1.57 10.53 -4.91
CA VAL A 7 1.16 10.98 -6.24
C VAL A 7 0.31 9.93 -6.94
N LEU A 8 0.66 8.64 -6.86
CA LEU A 8 -0.14 7.56 -7.43
C LEU A 8 -1.50 7.43 -6.74
N CYS A 9 -1.53 7.54 -5.41
CA CYS A 9 -2.76 7.49 -4.64
C CYS A 9 -3.66 8.69 -4.96
N LYS A 10 -3.10 9.91 -5.01
CA LYS A 10 -3.82 11.10 -5.48
C LYS A 10 -4.32 10.93 -6.90
N GLN A 11 -3.52 10.40 -7.82
CA GLN A 11 -4.00 10.14 -9.18
C GLN A 11 -5.10 9.07 -9.24
N LEU A 12 -5.12 8.10 -8.34
CA LEU A 12 -6.19 7.12 -8.29
C LEU A 12 -7.52 7.73 -7.80
N TYR A 13 -7.46 8.67 -6.86
CA TYR A 13 -8.63 9.27 -6.20
C TYR A 13 -9.09 10.62 -6.81
N GLU A 14 -8.17 11.41 -7.36
CA GLU A 14 -8.42 12.75 -7.91
C GLU A 14 -8.43 12.78 -9.45
N SER A 15 -7.77 11.83 -10.15
CA SER A 15 -7.78 11.86 -11.62
C SER A 15 -9.14 11.45 -12.19
N GLN A 16 -9.68 12.25 -13.10
CA GLN A 16 -10.86 11.93 -13.91
C GLN A 16 -10.51 11.07 -15.15
N GLU A 17 -9.24 11.04 -15.53
CA GLU A 17 -8.73 10.25 -16.66
C GLU A 17 -8.59 8.78 -16.28
N SER A 18 -9.39 7.92 -16.93
CA SER A 18 -9.38 6.47 -16.69
C SER A 18 -7.99 5.85 -16.90
N SER A 19 -7.23 6.36 -17.88
CA SER A 19 -5.84 5.91 -18.14
C SER A 19 -4.88 6.21 -17.00
N LEU A 20 -4.97 7.39 -16.38
CA LEU A 20 -4.14 7.73 -15.21
C LEU A 20 -4.53 6.89 -14.00
N ARG A 21 -5.84 6.65 -13.81
CA ARG A 21 -6.34 5.76 -12.75
C ARG A 21 -5.82 4.34 -12.92
N SER A 22 -5.90 3.77 -14.12
CA SER A 22 -5.39 2.42 -14.40
C SER A 22 -3.87 2.32 -14.28
N ALA A 23 -3.12 3.36 -14.69
CA ALA A 23 -1.68 3.39 -14.53
C ALA A 23 -1.29 3.45 -13.03
N ALA A 24 -1.98 4.28 -12.26
CA ALA A 24 -1.79 4.39 -10.82
C ALA A 24 -2.12 3.08 -10.11
N GLU A 25 -3.25 2.46 -10.44
CA GLU A 25 -3.66 1.17 -9.89
C GLU A 25 -2.63 0.08 -10.20
N LYS A 26 -2.15 0.01 -11.44
CA LYS A 26 -1.15 -0.97 -11.86
C LYS A 26 0.19 -0.78 -11.15
N ALA A 27 0.63 0.46 -10.98
CA ALA A 27 1.83 0.79 -10.22
C ALA A 27 1.67 0.42 -8.73
N LEU A 28 0.52 0.72 -8.13
CA LEU A 28 0.18 0.34 -6.75
C LEU A 28 0.12 -1.19 -6.59
N VAL A 29 -0.43 -1.93 -7.55
CA VAL A 29 -0.46 -3.40 -7.54
C VAL A 29 0.94 -3.98 -7.70
N ASN A 30 1.75 -3.48 -8.63
CA ASN A 30 3.15 -3.92 -8.77
C ASN A 30 3.96 -3.62 -7.51
N PHE A 31 3.70 -2.45 -6.92
CA PHE A 31 4.27 -2.08 -5.64
C PHE A 31 3.89 -3.13 -4.61
N GLN A 32 2.59 -3.37 -4.36
CA GLN A 32 2.07 -4.37 -3.40
C GLN A 32 2.59 -5.80 -3.59
N ASN A 33 2.95 -6.19 -4.81
CA ASN A 33 3.54 -7.51 -5.09
C ASN A 33 5.06 -7.53 -4.88
N SER A 34 5.71 -6.37 -4.75
CA SER A 34 7.13 -6.26 -4.44
C SER A 34 7.39 -6.47 -2.94
N PRO A 35 8.48 -7.16 -2.55
CA PRO A 35 8.82 -7.38 -1.15
C PRO A 35 9.12 -6.07 -0.40
N ASP A 36 9.55 -5.03 -1.10
CA ASP A 36 9.80 -3.69 -0.55
C ASP A 36 8.53 -2.92 -0.15
N SER A 37 7.34 -3.45 -0.49
CA SER A 37 6.05 -2.84 -0.12
C SER A 37 5.96 -2.55 1.37
N LEU A 38 6.38 -3.52 2.19
CA LEU A 38 6.21 -3.47 3.63
C LEU A 38 7.05 -2.34 4.22
N ASN A 39 8.33 -2.31 3.85
CA ASN A 39 9.27 -1.29 4.31
C ASN A 39 8.82 0.10 3.85
N LYS A 40 8.40 0.23 2.59
CA LYS A 40 7.91 1.50 2.04
C LYS A 40 6.57 1.95 2.63
N CYS A 41 5.68 1.02 3.01
CA CYS A 41 4.45 1.34 3.75
C CYS A 41 4.74 1.78 5.19
N GLN A 42 5.72 1.17 5.87
CA GLN A 42 6.16 1.64 7.18
C GLN A 42 6.77 3.05 7.10
N MET A 43 7.63 3.31 6.11
CA MET A 43 8.15 4.66 5.87
C MET A 43 7.05 5.67 5.54
N LEU A 44 6.03 5.25 4.79
CA LEU A 44 4.83 6.05 4.55
C LEU A 44 4.09 6.38 5.85
N LEU A 45 3.92 5.43 6.76
CA LEU A 45 3.25 5.68 8.04
C LEU A 45 4.05 6.62 8.95
N ASP A 46 5.38 6.50 8.91
CA ASP A 46 6.30 7.31 9.71
C ASP A 46 6.44 8.75 9.17
N HIS A 47 6.44 8.93 7.85
CA HIS A 47 6.72 10.22 7.19
C HIS A 47 5.52 10.88 6.48
N SER A 48 4.37 10.22 6.34
CA SER A 48 3.26 10.80 5.55
C SER A 48 2.34 11.64 6.41
N ASP A 49 2.28 12.93 6.06
CA ASP A 49 1.29 13.91 6.53
C ASP A 49 -0.07 13.75 5.81
N SER A 50 -0.13 12.83 4.84
CA SER A 50 -1.23 12.76 3.86
C SER A 50 -2.16 11.59 4.17
N PRO A 51 -3.44 11.86 4.49
CA PRO A 51 -4.37 10.85 4.99
C PRO A 51 -4.64 9.72 3.98
N TYR A 52 -4.60 10.03 2.68
CA TYR A 52 -4.79 9.02 1.62
C TYR A 52 -3.65 8.00 1.58
N SER A 53 -2.44 8.48 1.80
CA SER A 53 -1.23 7.65 1.81
C SER A 53 -1.16 6.78 3.05
N GLN A 54 -1.54 7.29 4.22
CA GLN A 54 -1.69 6.47 5.42
C GLN A 54 -2.79 5.42 5.27
N LEU A 55 -3.95 5.79 4.73
CA LEU A 55 -5.04 4.84 4.49
C LEU A 55 -4.60 3.73 3.54
N LEU A 56 -3.92 4.09 2.44
CA LEU A 56 -3.42 3.13 1.47
C LEU A 56 -2.30 2.27 2.05
N ALA A 57 -1.33 2.84 2.75
CA ALA A 57 -0.25 2.10 3.42
C ALA A 57 -0.81 1.12 4.45
N THR A 58 -1.74 1.57 5.29
CA THR A 58 -2.40 0.73 6.30
C THR A 58 -3.24 -0.37 5.64
N THR A 59 -4.06 -0.04 4.65
CA THR A 59 -4.88 -1.04 3.92
C THR A 59 -4.00 -2.03 3.16
N THR A 60 -2.91 -1.56 2.58
CA THR A 60 -1.91 -2.38 1.88
C THR A 60 -1.23 -3.32 2.85
N LEU A 61 -0.73 -2.82 3.98
CA LEU A 61 -0.16 -3.63 5.04
C LEU A 61 -1.17 -4.64 5.56
N THR A 62 -2.41 -4.26 5.84
CA THR A 62 -3.48 -5.18 6.26
C THR A 62 -3.72 -6.26 5.22
N LYS A 63 -3.77 -5.94 3.93
CA LYS A 63 -3.93 -6.94 2.85
C LYS A 63 -2.70 -7.84 2.73
N LEU A 64 -1.50 -7.28 2.82
CA LEU A 64 -0.24 -7.99 2.67
C LEU A 64 -0.02 -8.92 3.87
N ILE A 65 -0.21 -8.40 5.09
CA ILE A 65 -0.29 -9.15 6.35
C ILE A 65 -1.36 -10.23 6.23
N SER A 66 -2.61 -9.91 5.86
CA SER A 66 -3.67 -10.92 5.76
C SER A 66 -3.37 -12.00 4.72
N ARG A 67 -2.70 -11.66 3.61
CA ARG A 67 -2.26 -12.62 2.58
C ARG A 67 -1.07 -13.46 3.06
N THR A 68 -0.10 -12.85 3.74
CA THR A 68 0.98 -13.58 4.41
C THR A 68 0.50 -14.39 5.59
N VAL A 69 -0.56 -13.98 6.29
CA VAL A 69 -1.21 -14.68 7.43
C VAL A 69 -2.09 -15.82 6.92
N GLN A 70 -2.65 -15.72 5.71
CA GLN A 70 -3.27 -16.86 5.03
C GLN A 70 -2.21 -17.89 4.58
N VAL A 71 -1.03 -17.46 4.15
CA VAL A 71 0.12 -18.35 3.86
C VAL A 71 0.77 -18.89 5.15
N LEU A 72 0.85 -18.06 6.20
CA LEU A 72 1.26 -18.39 7.57
C LEU A 72 0.03 -18.88 8.33
N SER A 73 -0.54 -19.98 7.84
CA SER A 73 -1.63 -20.70 8.50
C SER A 73 -1.35 -20.84 10.00
N LEU A 74 -2.27 -20.34 10.84
CA LEU A 74 -2.47 -20.78 12.24
C LEU A 74 -1.29 -20.69 13.23
N GLN A 75 -0.07 -20.26 12.85
CA GLN A 75 1.12 -20.43 13.70
C GLN A 75 1.60 -19.16 14.43
N GLN A 76 1.01 -18.00 14.17
CA GLN A 76 1.39 -16.72 14.82
C GLN A 76 0.19 -16.01 15.48
N LYS A 77 -0.83 -16.78 15.88
CA LYS A 77 -2.03 -16.25 16.54
C LYS A 77 -1.84 -15.94 18.03
N ILE A 78 -0.61 -15.76 18.50
CA ILE A 78 -0.30 -15.39 19.88
C ILE A 78 0.94 -14.49 19.85
N ASP A 79 0.79 -13.31 20.43
CA ASP A 79 1.83 -12.33 20.79
C ASP A 79 2.25 -11.31 19.71
N ILE A 80 1.36 -10.33 19.45
CA ILE A 80 1.65 -8.87 19.50
C ILE A 80 0.37 -8.16 19.95
#